data_AF-A0AAV7KMS7-F1
#
_entry.id   AF-A0AAV7KMS7-F1
#
_cell.length_a   1.000
_cell.length_b   1.000
_cell.length_c   1.000
_cell.angle_alpha   90.00
_cell.angle_beta   90.00
_cell.angle_gamma   90.00
#
_symmetry.space_group_name_H-M   'P 1'
#
loop_
_entity.id
_entity.type
_entity.pdbx_description
1 polymer ?
#
loop_
_entity_poly.entity_id
_entity_poly.type
_entity_poly.pdbx_seq_one_letter_code
_entity_poly.pdbx_strand_id
1 'polypeptide(L)'
;MESTIVRRFWLDLAKMRSIEEQNGSVLQQAMTSKMSEIIFMRDGAPAHTAKLTQEWGKQNLPAFWQKAEWPGNSPDLNPIENLWSILKDKVEEFEQASTVNNLIKNLEKAWSGISGDVLRNMVSSMLRRVALVLER
;
A
#
# COMPACT_ATOMS: atom_id res chain seq x y z
N MET A 1 -8.45 -17.31 -14.33
CA MET A 1 -9.72 -17.01 -13.64
C MET A 1 -9.36 -16.16 -12.44
N GLU A 2 -9.26 -14.84 -12.62
CA GLU A 2 -8.81 -13.94 -11.56
C GLU A 2 -9.87 -13.84 -10.47
N SER A 3 -9.47 -13.99 -9.21
CA SER A 3 -10.39 -13.99 -8.08
C SER A 3 -11.09 -12.64 -7.95
N THR A 4 -12.34 -12.66 -7.53
CA THR A 4 -13.20 -11.48 -7.31
C THR A 4 -12.54 -10.42 -6.40
N ILE A 5 -11.60 -10.85 -5.55
CA ILE A 5 -10.80 -9.99 -4.66
C ILE A 5 -9.80 -9.14 -5.46
N VAL A 6 -9.10 -9.74 -6.44
CA VAL A 6 -8.15 -9.02 -7.31
C VAL A 6 -8.89 -8.00 -8.18
N ARG A 7 -10.07 -8.36 -8.71
CA ARG A 7 -10.92 -7.41 -9.45
C ARG A 7 -11.43 -6.26 -8.57
N ARG A 8 -11.72 -6.50 -7.30
CA ARG A 8 -12.19 -5.45 -6.40
C ARG A 8 -11.08 -4.48 -6.00
N PHE A 9 -9.87 -4.97 -5.78
CA PHE A 9 -8.68 -4.15 -5.57
C PHE A 9 -8.40 -3.23 -6.77
N TRP A 10 -8.58 -3.71 -7.99
CA TRP A 10 -8.50 -2.88 -9.21
C TRP A 10 -9.59 -1.80 -9.30
N LEU A 11 -10.80 -2.08 -8.80
CA LEU A 11 -11.89 -1.10 -8.76
C LEU A 11 -11.69 -0.04 -7.66
N ASP A 12 -11.07 -0.41 -6.54
CA ASP A 12 -10.71 0.53 -5.48
C ASP A 12 -9.53 1.43 -5.91
N LEU A 13 -8.58 0.90 -6.66
CA LEU A 13 -7.56 1.69 -7.38
C LEU A 13 -8.18 2.63 -8.43
N ALA A 14 -9.24 2.21 -9.12
CA ALA A 14 -9.97 3.06 -10.05
C ALA A 14 -10.77 4.17 -9.34
N LYS A 15 -11.30 3.90 -8.14
CA LYS A 15 -11.90 4.94 -7.28
C LYS A 15 -10.88 5.95 -6.77
N MET A 16 -9.68 5.50 -6.39
CA MET A 16 -8.57 6.41 -6.07
C MET A 16 -8.20 7.29 -7.26
N ARG A 17 -8.18 6.71 -8.47
CA ARG A 17 -7.98 7.44 -9.73
C ARG A 17 -9.09 8.47 -10.00
N SER A 18 -10.35 8.14 -9.70
CA SER A 18 -11.49 9.06 -9.84
C SER A 18 -11.45 10.23 -8.83
N ILE A 19 -10.92 10.00 -7.62
CA ILE A 19 -10.67 11.05 -6.61
C ILE A 19 -9.51 11.97 -7.06
N GLU A 20 -8.51 11.41 -7.73
CA GLU A 20 -7.40 12.13 -8.36
C GLU A 20 -7.87 13.00 -9.54
N GLU A 21 -8.83 12.52 -10.33
CA GLU A 21 -9.46 13.29 -11.42
C GLU A 21 -10.34 14.45 -10.92
N GLN A 22 -11.04 14.28 -9.79
CA GLN A 22 -11.95 15.30 -9.24
C GLN A 22 -11.24 16.37 -8.41
N ASN A 23 -10.12 16.03 -7.75
CA ASN A 23 -9.34 16.96 -6.91
C ASN A 23 -7.96 17.26 -7.50
N GLY A 24 -7.78 16.99 -8.80
CA GLY A 24 -6.51 16.99 -9.51
C GLY A 24 -5.63 18.19 -9.19
N SER A 25 -6.14 19.43 -9.22
CA SER A 25 -5.28 20.59 -9.00
C SER A 25 -4.75 20.75 -7.56
N VAL A 26 -5.56 20.43 -6.55
CA VAL A 26 -5.20 20.65 -5.13
C VAL A 26 -4.36 19.49 -4.60
N LEU A 27 -4.75 18.25 -4.95
CA LEU A 27 -3.96 17.07 -4.62
C LEU A 27 -2.64 17.07 -5.40
N GLN A 28 -2.62 17.45 -6.68
CA GLN A 28 -1.39 17.52 -7.46
C GLN A 28 -0.49 18.67 -6.99
N GLN A 29 -1.01 19.84 -6.57
CA GLN A 29 -0.19 20.92 -5.98
C GLN A 29 0.34 20.60 -4.58
N ALA A 30 -0.49 20.05 -3.69
CA ALA A 30 -0.05 19.63 -2.35
C ALA A 30 0.92 18.44 -2.40
N MET A 31 0.74 17.54 -3.38
CA MET A 31 1.66 16.44 -3.64
C MET A 31 2.94 16.89 -4.35
N THR A 32 2.91 17.81 -5.34
CA THR A 32 4.13 18.23 -6.07
C THR A 32 5.16 18.96 -5.21
N SER A 33 4.75 19.72 -4.19
CA SER A 33 5.69 20.35 -3.25
C SER A 33 6.42 19.36 -2.33
N LYS A 34 5.88 18.15 -2.13
CA LYS A 34 6.44 17.09 -1.24
C LYS A 34 6.85 15.80 -1.97
N MET A 35 6.52 15.64 -3.25
CA MET A 35 6.76 14.42 -4.04
C MET A 35 8.23 14.15 -4.32
N SER A 36 9.11 15.15 -4.21
CA SER A 36 10.56 14.94 -4.25
C SER A 36 11.07 14.10 -3.07
N GLU A 37 10.25 13.89 -2.03
CA GLU A 37 10.56 13.08 -0.84
C GLU A 37 9.76 11.77 -0.75
N ILE A 38 8.81 11.51 -1.67
CA ILE A 38 7.93 10.33 -1.62
C ILE A 38 8.41 9.28 -2.63
N ILE A 39 8.82 8.12 -2.11
CA ILE A 39 9.21 6.97 -2.92
C ILE A 39 8.11 5.92 -2.91
N PHE A 40 7.69 5.49 -4.09
CA PHE A 40 6.78 4.35 -4.21
C PHE A 40 7.55 3.03 -4.04
N MET A 41 7.20 2.31 -2.98
CA MET A 41 7.80 1.04 -2.58
C MET A 41 6.86 -0.13 -2.91
N ARG A 42 7.42 -1.24 -3.39
CA ARG A 42 6.74 -2.53 -3.60
C ARG A 42 7.63 -3.69 -3.20
N ASP A 43 7.03 -4.84 -2.92
CA ASP A 43 7.76 -6.09 -2.71
C ASP A 43 8.30 -6.68 -4.03
N GLY A 44 9.06 -7.77 -3.90
CA GLY A 44 9.66 -8.51 -5.01
C GLY A 44 8.74 -9.47 -5.75
N ALA A 45 7.41 -9.39 -5.62
CA ALA A 45 6.50 -10.35 -6.27
C ALA A 45 6.68 -10.37 -7.81
N PRO A 46 6.46 -11.51 -8.50
CA PRO A 46 6.70 -11.63 -9.95
C PRO A 46 5.96 -10.59 -10.80
N ALA A 47 4.70 -10.27 -10.45
CA ALA A 47 3.93 -9.25 -11.17
C ALA A 47 4.52 -7.82 -11.02
N HIS A 48 5.13 -7.53 -9.87
CA HIS A 48 5.76 -6.24 -9.60
C HIS A 48 7.15 -6.10 -10.23
N THR A 49 7.85 -7.22 -10.43
CA THR A 49 9.19 -7.26 -11.03
C THR A 49 9.18 -7.46 -12.55
N ALA A 50 8.01 -7.65 -13.15
CA ALA A 50 7.84 -7.75 -14.60
C ALA A 50 8.29 -6.46 -15.32
N LYS A 51 8.88 -6.62 -16.51
CA LYS A 51 9.46 -5.52 -17.30
C LYS A 51 8.47 -4.38 -17.52
N LEU A 52 7.25 -4.69 -17.95
CA LEU A 52 6.21 -3.70 -18.22
C LEU A 52 5.84 -2.89 -16.96
N THR A 53 5.70 -3.57 -15.81
CA THR A 53 5.35 -2.94 -14.54
C THR A 53 6.47 -2.02 -14.02
N GLN A 54 7.73 -2.38 -14.28
CA GLN A 54 8.91 -1.58 -13.94
C GLN A 54 9.04 -0.36 -14.86
N GLU A 55 8.85 -0.53 -16.16
CA GLU A 55 8.86 0.57 -17.14
C GLU A 55 7.76 1.58 -16.86
N TRP A 56 6.54 1.12 -16.57
CA TRP A 56 5.44 1.99 -16.19
C TRP A 56 5.76 2.77 -14.92
N GLY A 57 6.31 2.12 -13.89
CA GLY A 57 6.68 2.78 -12.63
C GLY A 57 7.69 3.91 -12.84
N LYS A 58 8.73 3.68 -13.66
CA LYS A 58 9.74 4.68 -14.00
C LYS A 58 9.18 5.90 -14.73
N GLN A 59 8.18 5.69 -15.59
CA GLN A 59 7.61 6.75 -16.43
C GLN A 59 6.54 7.58 -15.73
N ASN A 60 5.84 7.00 -14.75
CA ASN A 60 4.61 7.58 -14.20
C ASN A 60 4.69 7.95 -12.72
N LEU A 61 5.73 7.51 -11.99
CA LEU A 61 5.87 7.80 -10.56
C LEU A 61 7.04 8.77 -10.32
N PRO A 62 6.90 9.71 -9.37
CA PRO A 62 7.93 10.72 -9.08
C PRO A 62 9.24 10.11 -8.59
N ALA A 63 9.16 9.10 -7.72
CA ALA A 63 10.27 8.26 -7.33
C ALA A 63 9.75 6.83 -7.10
N PHE A 64 10.52 5.84 -7.54
CA PHE A 64 10.09 4.45 -7.64
C PHE A 64 11.25 3.51 -7.30
N TRP A 65 11.05 2.61 -6.33
CA TRP A 65 12.00 1.52 -6.09
C TRP A 65 11.90 0.47 -7.18
N GLN A 66 12.97 0.34 -7.96
CA GLN A 66 13.08 -0.72 -8.95
C GLN A 66 13.33 -2.07 -8.26
N LYS A 67 13.43 -3.11 -9.08
CA LYS A 67 13.65 -4.48 -8.60
C LYS A 67 14.88 -4.65 -7.71
N ALA A 68 15.94 -3.87 -7.92
CA ALA A 68 17.23 -4.07 -7.24
C ALA A 68 17.25 -3.50 -5.81
N GLU A 69 16.33 -2.59 -5.52
CA GLU A 69 16.23 -1.84 -4.27
C GLU A 69 15.53 -2.65 -3.16
N TRP A 70 14.75 -3.67 -3.52
CA TRP A 70 14.09 -4.55 -2.57
C TRP A 70 14.90 -5.84 -2.35
N PRO A 71 15.33 -6.15 -1.11
CA PRO A 71 15.99 -7.42 -0.83
C PRO A 71 15.02 -8.58 -1.04
N GLY A 72 15.45 -9.61 -1.77
CA GLY A 72 14.66 -10.80 -2.03
C GLY A 72 14.22 -11.48 -0.72
N ASN A 73 13.01 -12.05 -0.69
CA ASN A 73 12.47 -12.82 0.44
C ASN A 73 12.49 -12.09 1.80
N SER A 74 12.21 -10.78 1.81
CA SER A 74 12.20 -9.97 3.04
C SER A 74 10.81 -9.43 3.40
N PRO A 75 9.81 -10.29 3.68
CA PRO A 75 8.48 -9.83 4.08
C PRO A 75 8.53 -9.01 5.38
N ASP A 76 9.48 -9.30 6.27
CA ASP A 76 9.70 -8.58 7.52
C ASP A 76 10.02 -7.09 7.30
N LEU A 77 10.54 -6.72 6.13
CA LEU A 77 10.83 -5.33 5.81
C LEU A 77 9.61 -4.58 5.27
N ASN A 78 8.54 -5.27 4.89
CA ASN A 78 7.36 -4.65 4.29
C ASN A 78 6.38 -4.17 5.35
N PRO A 79 6.29 -2.85 5.64
CA PRO A 79 5.39 -2.32 6.67
C PRO A 79 3.91 -2.58 6.37
N ILE A 80 3.52 -2.88 5.12
CA ILE A 80 2.12 -3.17 4.79
C ILE A 80 1.65 -4.50 5.38
N GLU A 81 2.55 -5.48 5.59
CA GLU A 81 2.20 -6.78 6.19
C GLU A 81 1.69 -6.59 7.62
N ASN A 82 2.35 -5.73 8.38
CA ASN A 82 1.90 -5.36 9.73
C ASN A 82 0.54 -4.64 9.67
N LEU A 83 0.30 -3.82 8.65
CA LEU A 83 -0.97 -3.11 8.47
C LEU A 83 -2.10 -4.08 8.14
N TRP A 84 -1.84 -5.11 7.33
CA TRP A 84 -2.80 -6.17 7.07
C TRP A 84 -3.17 -6.94 8.34
N SER A 85 -2.22 -7.22 9.23
CA SER A 85 -2.50 -7.83 10.52
C SER A 85 -3.43 -6.95 11.36
N ILE A 86 -3.11 -5.67 11.53
CA ILE A 86 -3.95 -4.74 12.31
C ILE A 86 -5.34 -4.61 11.71
N LEU A 87 -5.44 -4.52 10.37
CA LEU A 87 -6.72 -4.41 9.70
C LEU A 87 -7.57 -5.66 9.90
N LYS A 88 -6.95 -6.85 9.83
CA LYS A 88 -7.61 -8.12 10.08
C LYS A 88 -8.16 -8.18 11.52
N ASP A 89 -7.32 -7.87 12.50
CA ASP A 89 -7.71 -7.88 13.92
C ASP A 89 -8.90 -6.93 14.17
N LYS A 90 -8.86 -5.73 13.59
CA LYS A 90 -9.97 -4.76 13.67
C LYS A 90 -11.26 -5.23 12.99
N VAL A 91 -11.16 -5.95 11.88
CA VAL A 91 -12.34 -6.50 11.20
C VAL A 91 -12.97 -7.62 12.01
N GLU A 92 -12.17 -8.40 12.75
CA GLU A 92 -12.64 -9.46 13.64
C GLU A 92 -13.40 -8.92 14.87
N GLU A 93 -13.25 -7.64 15.22
CA GLU A 93 -14.06 -6.96 16.25
C GLU A 93 -15.52 -6.70 15.80
N PHE A 94 -15.81 -6.79 14.51
CA PHE A 94 -17.16 -6.58 13.98
C PHE A 94 -17.93 -7.88 13.80
N GLU A 95 -19.25 -7.76 13.61
CA GLU A 95 -20.07 -8.90 13.24
C GLU A 95 -19.57 -9.51 11.92
N GLN A 96 -19.48 -10.84 11.89
CA GLN A 96 -18.96 -11.58 10.75
C GLN A 96 -19.80 -11.29 9.50
N ALA A 97 -19.12 -10.79 8.46
CA ALA A 97 -19.77 -10.49 7.20
C ALA A 97 -20.18 -11.78 6.46
N SER A 98 -21.47 -11.92 6.18
CA SER A 98 -22.04 -13.00 5.36
C SER A 98 -22.04 -12.70 3.86
N THR A 99 -21.68 -11.48 3.46
CA THR A 99 -21.59 -11.05 2.06
C THR A 99 -20.34 -10.23 1.80
N VAL A 100 -19.87 -10.23 0.55
CA VAL A 100 -18.72 -9.41 0.13
C VAL A 100 -18.97 -7.92 0.40
N ASN A 101 -20.20 -7.43 0.20
CA ASN A 101 -20.53 -6.03 0.45
C ASN A 101 -20.42 -5.67 1.94
N ASN A 102 -20.85 -6.57 2.83
CA ASN A 102 -20.70 -6.34 4.27
C ASN A 102 -19.22 -6.44 4.69
N LEU A 103 -18.44 -7.32 4.06
CA LEU A 103 -17.01 -7.41 4.32
C LEU A 103 -16.28 -6.12 3.92
N ILE A 104 -16.62 -5.55 2.75
CA ILE A 104 -16.07 -4.26 2.30
C ILE A 104 -16.41 -3.15 3.30
N LYS A 105 -17.66 -3.08 3.77
CA LYS A 105 -18.06 -2.09 4.79
C LYS A 105 -17.28 -2.26 6.10
N ASN A 106 -17.08 -3.50 6.54
CA ASN A 106 -16.29 -3.80 7.73
C ASN A 106 -14.82 -3.36 7.54
N LEU A 107 -14.23 -3.62 6.36
CA LEU A 107 -12.88 -3.17 6.01
C LEU A 107 -12.75 -1.64 5.97
N GLU A 108 -13.69 -0.94 5.33
CA GLU A 108 -13.73 0.53 5.29
C GLU A 108 -13.84 1.13 6.71
N LYS A 109 -14.69 0.54 7.55
CA LYS A 109 -14.84 0.94 8.96
C LYS A 109 -13.58 0.65 9.78
N ALA A 110 -12.98 -0.53 9.64
CA ALA A 110 -11.73 -0.88 10.31
C ALA A 110 -10.61 0.08 9.91
N TRP A 111 -10.46 0.34 8.61
CA TRP A 111 -9.46 1.23 8.04
C TRP A 111 -9.58 2.66 8.58
N SER A 112 -10.78 3.24 8.56
CA SER A 112 -11.03 4.58 9.11
C SER A 112 -10.78 4.69 10.63
N GLY A 113 -10.80 3.56 11.35
CA GLY A 113 -10.44 3.48 12.76
C GLY A 113 -8.94 3.30 13.04
N ILE A 114 -8.08 3.20 12.02
CA ILE A 114 -6.62 3.16 12.19
C ILE A 114 -6.10 4.59 12.30
N SER A 115 -5.48 4.93 13.44
CA SER A 115 -4.95 6.27 13.64
C SER A 115 -3.69 6.52 12.81
N GLY A 116 -3.44 7.80 12.48
CA GLY A 116 -2.21 8.19 11.81
C GLY A 116 -0.93 7.86 12.60
N ASP A 117 -1.02 7.75 13.93
CA ASP A 117 0.12 7.34 14.78
C ASP A 117 0.54 5.90 14.54
N VAL A 118 -0.41 4.99 14.33
CA VAL A 118 -0.11 3.60 13.97
C VAL A 118 0.69 3.56 12.67
N LEU A 119 0.26 4.31 11.66
CA LEU A 119 0.95 4.40 10.37
C LEU A 119 2.37 4.98 10.50
N ARG A 120 2.52 6.08 11.28
CA ARG A 120 3.84 6.68 11.55
C ARG A 120 4.79 5.71 12.27
N ASN A 121 4.29 4.97 13.25
CA ASN A 121 5.08 3.99 13.99
C ASN A 121 5.53 2.84 13.09
N MET A 122 4.67 2.38 12.18
CA MET A 122 5.01 1.35 11.19
C MET A 122 6.14 1.79 10.26
N VAL A 123 6.05 2.98 9.69
CA VAL A 123 7.11 3.54 8.83
C VAL A 123 8.41 3.71 9.61
N SER A 124 8.35 4.27 10.83
CA SER A 124 9.53 4.47 11.67
C SER A 124 10.21 3.15 12.05
N SER A 125 9.42 2.11 12.31
CA SER A 125 9.93 0.78 12.64
C SER A 125 10.62 0.09 11.46
N MET A 126 10.28 0.43 10.22
CA MET A 126 10.93 -0.12 9.02
C MET A 126 12.41 0.26 8.98
N LEU A 127 12.76 1.51 9.26
CA LEU A 127 14.16 1.97 9.32
C LEU A 127 14.97 1.16 10.33
N ARG A 128 14.38 0.91 11.51
CA ARG A 128 15.00 0.06 12.54
C ARG A 128 15.20 -1.38 12.05
N ARG A 129 14.21 -1.97 11.37
CA ARG A 129 14.33 -3.35 10.83
C ARG A 129 15.38 -3.44 9.74
N VAL A 130 15.49 -2.44 8.87
CA VAL A 130 16.55 -2.38 7.85
C VAL A 130 17.94 -2.35 8.50
N ALA A 131 18.13 -1.52 9.53
CA ALA A 131 19.40 -1.48 10.28
C ALA A 131 19.76 -2.86 10.87
N LEU A 132 18.81 -3.54 11.49
CA LEU A 132 19.02 -4.89 12.04
C LEU A 132 19.37 -5.96 10.99
N VAL A 133 18.95 -5.79 9.74
CA VAL A 133 19.31 -6.69 8.63
C VAL A 133 20.73 -6.40 8.13
N LEU A 134 21.15 -5.13 8.14
CA LEU A 134 22.50 -4.72 7.74
C LEU A 134 23.59 -5.08 8.77
N GLU A 135 23.21 -5.28 10.04
CA GLU A 135 24.11 -5.66 11.14
C GLU A 135 24.35 -7.18 11.25
N ARG A 136 23.78 -7.99 10.34
CA ARG A 136 23.97 -9.45 10.28
C ARG A 136 25.01 -9.86 9.25
#